data_AF-A0A315D1S2-F1
#
_entry.id   AF-A0A315D1S2-F1
#
_cell.length_a   1.000
_cell.length_b   1.000
_cell.length_c   1.000
_cell.angle_alpha   90.00
_cell.angle_beta   90.00
_cell.angle_gamma   90.00
#
_symmetry.space_group_name_H-M   'P 1'
#
loop_
_entity.id
_entity.type
_entity.pdbx_description
1 polymer ?
#
loop_
_entity_poly.entity_id
_entity_poly.type
_entity_poly.pdbx_seq_one_letter_code
_entity_poly.pdbx_strand_id
1 'polypeptide(L)'
;MNKLIQELRPVNIDAVQITGHTDRLGSPAYNAKLSQRRAEAVKIYLVQMGGIPTDKISATGVGAQQPVTMTSDCKGTHATRALITCLRADRRVEVEVMGSQQQP
;
A
#
# COMPACT_ATOMS: atom_id res chain seq x y z
N MET A 1 6.23 -1.55 -9.92
CA MET A 1 5.60 -0.27 -10.30
C MET A 1 5.46 -0.10 -11.81
N ASN A 2 6.52 -0.22 -12.62
CA ASN A 2 6.35 -0.23 -14.10
C ASN A 2 5.38 -1.33 -14.60
N LYS A 3 5.44 -2.54 -14.02
CA LYS A 3 4.52 -3.64 -14.36
C LYS A 3 3.05 -3.28 -14.12
N LEU A 4 2.73 -2.65 -12.98
CA LEU A 4 1.37 -2.21 -12.65
C LEU A 4 0.85 -1.22 -13.70
N ILE A 5 1.67 -0.24 -14.11
CA ILE A 5 1.27 0.72 -15.16
C ILE A 5 0.97 -0.02 -16.48
N GLN A 6 1.76 -1.04 -16.84
CA GLN A 6 1.50 -1.83 -18.05
C GLN A 6 0.18 -2.60 -17.97
N GLU A 7 -0.14 -3.18 -16.82
CA GLU A 7 -1.39 -3.91 -16.57
C GLU A 7 -2.63 -2.99 -16.57
N LEU A 8 -2.45 -1.71 -16.25
CA LEU A 8 -3.54 -0.73 -16.20
C LEU A 8 -3.87 -0.08 -17.55
N ARG A 9 -2.99 -0.18 -18.54
CA ARG A 9 -3.22 0.41 -19.88
C ARG A 9 -4.52 -0.04 -20.57
N PRO A 10 -4.89 -1.33 -20.58
CA PRO A 10 -6.14 -1.78 -21.21
C PRO A 10 -7.38 -1.61 -20.33
N VAL A 11 -7.25 -1.01 -19.14
CA VAL A 11 -8.36 -0.87 -18.18
C VAL A 11 -8.92 0.55 -18.27
N ASN A 12 -10.23 0.67 -18.45
CA ASN A 12 -10.92 1.91 -18.17
C ASN A 12 -11.07 2.06 -16.64
N ILE A 13 -10.22 2.90 -16.05
CA ILE A 13 -10.16 3.09 -14.60
C ILE A 13 -11.31 3.97 -14.14
N ASP A 14 -12.13 3.48 -13.21
CA ASP A 14 -13.17 4.25 -12.52
C ASP A 14 -12.63 4.83 -11.21
N ALA A 15 -11.93 4.02 -10.42
CA ALA A 15 -11.32 4.45 -9.18
C ALA A 15 -10.11 3.60 -8.79
N VAL A 16 -9.17 4.21 -8.08
CA VAL A 16 -7.97 3.58 -7.51
C VAL A 16 -7.88 3.93 -6.03
N GLN A 17 -7.76 2.92 -5.20
CA GLN A 17 -7.53 3.06 -3.77
C GLN A 17 -6.14 2.53 -3.43
N ILE A 18 -5.34 3.37 -2.78
CA ILE A 18 -4.01 3.00 -2.31
C ILE A 18 -4.02 2.96 -0.79
N THR A 19 -3.70 1.81 -0.22
CA THR A 19 -3.63 1.62 1.23
C THR A 19 -2.20 1.34 1.66
N GLY A 20 -1.64 2.22 2.49
CA GLY A 20 -0.31 2.06 3.06
C GLY A 20 -0.37 1.35 4.41
N HIS A 21 0.54 0.41 4.64
CA HIS A 21 0.63 -0.35 5.88
C HIS A 21 2.04 -0.26 6.50
N THR A 22 2.10 -0.49 7.80
CA THR A 22 3.34 -0.75 8.52
C THR A 22 3.22 -2.05 9.30
N ASP A 23 4.35 -2.59 9.74
CA ASP A 23 4.33 -3.54 10.84
C ASP A 23 4.06 -2.81 12.17
N ARG A 24 3.93 -3.59 13.25
CA ARG A 24 3.63 -3.10 14.59
C ARG A 24 4.83 -2.51 15.35
N LEU A 25 6.02 -2.43 14.77
CA LEU A 25 7.17 -1.82 15.42
C LEU A 25 7.10 -0.30 15.30
N GLY A 26 7.41 0.41 16.40
CA GLY A 26 7.28 1.86 16.48
C GLY A 26 5.94 2.33 17.06
N SER A 27 5.79 3.65 17.22
CA SER A 27 4.58 4.21 17.82
C SER A 27 3.42 4.24 16.82
N PRO A 28 2.16 4.13 17.29
CA PRO A 28 0.98 4.23 16.41
C PRO A 28 0.95 5.53 15.60
N ALA A 29 1.28 6.66 16.22
CA ALA A 29 1.31 7.97 15.57
C ALA A 29 2.39 8.06 14.47
N TYR A 30 3.56 7.46 14.70
CA TYR A 30 4.60 7.37 13.68
C TYR A 30 4.16 6.48 12.51
N ASN A 31 3.60 5.31 12.82
CA ASN A 31 3.15 4.35 11.82
C ASN A 31 2.00 4.87 10.95
N ALA A 32 1.07 5.63 11.52
CA ALA A 32 0.02 6.32 10.76
C ALA A 32 0.63 7.32 9.75
N LYS A 33 1.59 8.15 10.18
CA LYS A 33 2.26 9.10 9.28
C LYS A 33 3.10 8.41 8.21
N LEU A 34 3.83 7.36 8.59
CA LEU A 34 4.70 6.61 7.67
C LEU A 34 3.91 5.88 6.59
N SER A 35 2.83 5.20 6.98
CA SER A 35 1.95 4.53 6.02
C SER A 35 1.29 5.51 5.05
N GLN A 36 0.80 6.65 5.53
CA GLN A 36 0.22 7.70 4.68
C GLN A 36 1.23 8.21 3.64
N ARG A 37 2.46 8.54 4.07
CA ARG A 37 3.51 9.02 3.15
C ARG A 37 3.85 7.99 2.07
N ARG A 38 3.87 6.70 2.42
CA ARG A 38 4.12 5.62 1.47
C ARG A 38 2.98 5.48 0.46
N ALA A 39 1.73 5.52 0.90
CA ALA A 39 0.57 5.49 0.01
C ALA A 39 0.58 6.70 -0.94
N GLU A 40 0.88 7.90 -0.42
CA GLU A 40 0.96 9.12 -1.23
C GLU A 40 2.08 9.06 -2.28
N ALA A 41 3.24 8.50 -1.93
CA ALA A 41 4.33 8.32 -2.89
C ALA A 41 3.92 7.42 -4.07
N VAL A 42 3.14 6.36 -3.82
CA VAL A 42 2.61 5.51 -4.89
C VAL A 42 1.54 6.24 -5.70
N LYS A 43 0.65 7.01 -5.05
CA LYS A 43 -0.33 7.88 -5.75
C LYS A 43 0.36 8.83 -6.70
N ILE A 44 1.35 9.58 -6.22
CA ILE A 44 2.13 10.53 -7.03
C ILE A 44 2.72 9.82 -8.25
N TYR A 45 3.34 8.67 -8.03
CA TYR A 45 3.93 7.89 -9.12
C TYR A 45 2.89 7.43 -10.15
N LEU A 46 1.73 6.93 -9.72
CA LEU A 46 0.67 6.47 -10.63
C LEU A 46 -0.01 7.62 -11.39
N VAL A 47 -0.14 8.79 -10.78
CA VAL A 47 -0.60 10.01 -11.47
C VAL A 47 0.42 10.44 -12.52
N GLN A 48 1.69 10.60 -12.13
CA GLN A 48 2.74 11.15 -13.00
C GLN A 48 3.13 10.21 -14.14
N MET A 49 3.30 8.92 -13.83
CA MET A 49 3.82 7.93 -14.78
C MET A 49 2.72 7.08 -15.41
N GLY A 50 1.61 6.88 -14.71
CA GLY A 50 0.47 6.10 -15.19
C GLY A 50 -0.63 6.94 -15.83
N GLY A 51 -0.59 8.27 -15.68
CA GLY A 51 -1.61 9.16 -16.23
C GLY A 51 -2.99 9.04 -15.56
N ILE A 52 -3.06 8.44 -14.37
CA ILE A 52 -4.32 8.27 -13.64
C ILE A 52 -4.81 9.65 -13.16
N PRO A 53 -6.05 10.05 -13.51
CA PRO A 53 -6.61 11.32 -13.05
C PRO A 53 -6.64 11.43 -11.52
N THR A 54 -6.32 12.61 -10.98
CA THR A 54 -6.18 12.83 -9.53
C THR A 54 -7.49 12.66 -8.75
N ASP A 55 -8.62 12.88 -9.41
CA ASP A 55 -9.98 12.69 -8.91
C ASP A 55 -10.40 11.21 -8.84
N LYS A 56 -9.71 10.33 -9.58
CA LYS A 56 -9.95 8.88 -9.57
C LYS A 56 -9.03 8.11 -8.63
N ILE A 57 -8.15 8.78 -7.88
CA ILE A 57 -7.13 8.09 -7.06
C ILE A 57 -7.03 8.67 -5.65
N SER A 58 -7.14 7.78 -4.67
CA SER A 58 -7.05 8.10 -3.24
C SER A 58 -5.89 7.34 -2.58
N ALA A 59 -5.33 7.93 -1.52
CA ALA A 59 -4.24 7.35 -0.75
C ALA A 59 -4.52 7.48 0.75
N THR A 60 -4.50 6.35 1.45
CA THR A 60 -4.81 6.26 2.88
C THR A 60 -3.75 5.43 3.60
N GLY A 61 -3.24 5.92 4.72
CA GLY A 61 -2.37 5.17 5.62
C GLY A 61 -3.14 4.60 6.81
N VAL A 62 -3.10 3.27 6.99
CA VAL A 62 -3.76 2.59 8.13
C VAL A 62 -2.78 2.22 9.25
N GLY A 63 -1.50 2.55 9.09
CA GLY A 63 -0.42 2.16 10.02
C GLY A 63 -0.38 0.64 10.20
N ALA A 64 -0.36 0.20 11.46
CA ALA A 64 -0.27 -1.21 11.83
C ALA A 64 -1.64 -1.85 12.14
N GLN A 65 -2.76 -1.18 11.81
CA GLN A 65 -4.10 -1.58 12.26
C GLN A 65 -4.68 -2.76 11.46
N GLN A 66 -4.13 -3.05 10.29
CA GLN A 66 -4.58 -4.14 9.41
C GLN A 66 -3.39 -5.08 9.10
N PRO A 67 -2.92 -5.86 10.08
CA PRO A 67 -1.81 -6.79 9.90
C PRO A 67 -2.24 -8.00 9.08
N VAL A 68 -1.32 -8.51 8.28
CA VAL A 68 -1.41 -9.82 7.63
C VAL A 68 -0.84 -10.90 8.56
N THR A 69 0.21 -10.56 9.32
CA THR A 69 0.82 -11.49 10.28
C THR A 69 0.00 -11.57 11.57
N MET A 70 -0.13 -12.76 12.15
CA MET A 70 -0.69 -12.91 13.48
C MET A 70 0.42 -12.82 14.54
N THR A 71 0.08 -12.31 15.72
CA THR A 71 1.03 -12.22 16.85
C THR A 71 1.58 -13.57 17.30
N SER A 72 0.86 -14.67 17.04
CA SER A 72 1.33 -16.04 17.27
C SER A 72 2.52 -16.42 16.40
N ASP A 73 2.55 -15.89 15.17
CA ASP A 73 3.52 -16.26 14.13
C ASP A 73 4.80 -15.43 14.29
N CYS A 74 4.65 -14.15 14.62
CA CYS A 74 5.73 -13.20 14.79
C CYS A 74 5.85 -12.73 16.25
N LYS A 75 6.53 -13.55 17.07
CA LYS A 75 6.68 -13.32 18.52
C LYS A 75 7.70 -12.22 18.87
N GLY A 76 7.43 -11.50 19.96
CA GLY A 76 8.32 -10.50 20.56
C GLY A 76 7.89 -9.05 20.30
N THR A 77 8.31 -8.10 21.12
CA THR A 77 7.87 -6.69 21.03
C THR A 77 8.96 -5.73 20.58
N HIS A 78 10.22 -6.17 20.62
CA HIS A 78 11.38 -5.37 20.28
C HIS A 78 11.93 -5.71 18.89
N ALA A 79 12.52 -4.70 18.24
CA ALA A 79 13.08 -4.83 16.91
C ALA A 79 14.31 -5.76 16.90
N THR A 80 14.10 -7.05 16.63
CA THR A 80 15.15 -8.03 16.36
C THR A 80 15.17 -8.38 14.87
N ARG A 81 16.31 -8.87 14.36
CA ARG A 81 16.41 -9.28 12.94
C ARG A 81 15.39 -10.35 12.57
N ALA A 82 15.13 -11.29 13.47
CA ALA A 82 14.14 -12.35 13.28
C ALA A 82 12.72 -11.78 13.21
N LEU A 83 12.34 -10.93 14.17
CA LEU A 83 11.00 -10.32 14.20
C LEU A 83 10.78 -9.39 13.00
N ILE A 84 11.77 -8.56 12.66
CA ILE A 84 11.74 -7.70 11.47
C ILE A 84 11.53 -8.53 10.21
N THR A 85 12.16 -9.70 10.11
CA THR A 85 12.00 -10.59 8.95
C THR A 85 10.61 -11.19 8.89
N CYS A 86 10.09 -11.66 10.03
CA CYS A 86 8.74 -12.22 10.14
C CYS A 86 7.66 -11.19 9.76
N LEU A 87 7.75 -9.98 10.29
CA LEU A 87 6.80 -8.88 10.05
C LEU A 87 6.89 -8.25 8.65
N ARG A 88 7.70 -8.80 7.74
CA ARG A 88 7.91 -8.21 6.41
C ARG A 88 6.62 -8.11 5.60
N ALA A 89 5.71 -9.08 5.74
CA ALA A 89 4.44 -9.10 5.02
C ALA A 89 3.56 -7.89 5.38
N ASP A 90 3.64 -7.37 6.61
CA ASP A 90 2.84 -6.21 7.02
C ASP A 90 3.33 -4.89 6.41
N ARG A 91 4.62 -4.80 6.04
CA ARG A 91 5.23 -3.62 5.43
C ARG A 91 4.95 -3.57 3.93
N ARG A 92 3.72 -3.20 3.58
CA ARG A 92 3.22 -3.21 2.19
C ARG A 92 2.46 -1.95 1.83
N VAL A 93 2.22 -1.79 0.53
CA VAL A 93 1.24 -0.86 -0.03
C VAL A 93 0.35 -1.69 -0.95
N GLU A 94 -0.96 -1.64 -0.70
CA GLU A 94 -1.98 -2.28 -1.53
C GLU A 94 -2.52 -1.26 -2.52
N VAL A 95 -2.75 -1.70 -3.75
CA VAL A 95 -3.35 -0.87 -4.81
C VAL A 95 -4.54 -1.65 -5.36
N GLU A 96 -5.73 -1.15 -5.09
CA GLU A 96 -6.99 -1.69 -5.58
C GLU A 96 -7.47 -0.81 -6.73
N VAL A 97 -7.83 -1.43 -7.84
CA VAL A 97 -8.27 -0.74 -9.06
C VAL A 97 -9.66 -1.25 -9.42
N MET A 98 -10.61 -0.31 -9.47
CA MET A 98 -11.95 -0.52 -9.94
C MET A 98 -12.06 0.04 -11.36
N GLY A 99 -12.62 -0.74 -12.26
CA GLY A 99 -12.76 -0.36 -13.66
C GLY A 99 -13.25 -1.53 -14.51
N SER A 100 -13.38 -1.27 -15.81
CA SER A 100 -13.75 -2.29 -16.79
C SER A 100 -12.62 -2.50 -17.80
N GLN A 101 -12.48 -3.73 -18.29
CA GLN A 101 -11.58 -4.03 -19.40
C GLN A 101 -12.11 -3.31 -20.65
N GLN A 102 -11.22 -2.65 -21.39
CA GLN A 102 -11.56 -2.19 -22.74
C GLN A 102 -11.85 -3.42 -23.59
N GLN A 103 -13.12 -3.63 -23.95
CA GLN A 103 -13.47 -4.60 -24.98
C GLN A 103 -12.86 -4.16 -26.31
N PRO A 104 -12.33 -5.09 -27.12
CA PRO A 104 -11.73 -4.79 -28.41
C PRO A 104 -12.73 -4.18 -29.40
#